data_AF-A0A9D3XGL2-F1
#
_entry.id   AF-A0A9D3XGL2-F1
#
_cell.length_a   1.000
_cell.length_b   1.000
_cell.length_c   1.000
_cell.angle_alpha   90.00
_cell.angle_beta   90.00
_cell.angle_gamma   90.00
#
_symmetry.space_group_name_H-M   'P 1'
#
loop_
_entity.id
_entity.type
_entity.pdbx_description
1 polymer ?
#
loop_
_entity_poly.entity_id
_entity_poly.type
_entity_poly.pdbx_seq_one_letter_code
_entity_poly.pdbx_strand_id
1 'polypeptide(L)'
;MPRAGFLLLPLLLCFGPETTGSIDLAALSVIVNYVNHYGGVNKQYAFAVSLPHATCRNPQNIERYLPRTQLGDMKDVILRFGALYNPDRGNIVAARPRDVMTPRGKYTEHSEWRLLQGGQNSHVAQLTARTYGQNSCLILFTFNSPCSTKCLREAGRSNIVNMTSAAFLAINNNYKAFVFQKIFDYDMKPEVTRKDLLDAWHRLRDVLLLRCDNNGCQDCAATSPRNNPCLAGKV
;
A
#
# COMPACT_ATOMS: atom_id res chain seq x y z
N MET A 1 19.21 -4.81 70.70
CA MET A 1 18.07 -4.24 69.94
C MET A 1 18.56 -3.86 68.55
N PRO A 2 18.35 -4.68 67.50
CA PRO A 2 18.72 -4.32 66.13
C PRO A 2 17.51 -3.80 65.34
N ARG A 3 17.74 -2.72 64.58
CA ARG A 3 16.79 -2.09 63.66
C ARG A 3 16.58 -2.98 62.42
N ALA A 4 15.33 -3.31 62.11
CA ALA A 4 14.95 -3.89 60.83
C ALA A 4 14.75 -2.77 59.81
N GLY A 5 15.70 -2.61 58.89
CA GLY A 5 15.52 -1.82 57.67
C GLY A 5 15.20 -2.77 56.52
N PHE A 6 13.92 -2.85 56.14
CA PHE A 6 13.53 -3.53 54.90
C PHE A 6 13.78 -2.58 53.73
N LEU A 7 14.82 -2.87 52.95
CA LEU A 7 15.11 -2.25 51.66
C LEU A 7 14.03 -2.64 50.65
N LEU A 8 13.23 -1.65 50.23
CA LEU A 8 12.35 -1.74 49.07
C LEU A 8 13.23 -1.75 47.80
N LEU A 9 13.29 -2.90 47.14
CA LEU A 9 13.85 -3.04 45.79
C LEU A 9 12.87 -2.41 44.78
N PRO A 10 13.26 -1.41 43.98
CA PRO A 10 12.39 -0.95 42.89
C PRO A 10 12.45 -1.99 41.76
N LEU A 11 11.31 -2.60 41.44
CA LEU A 11 11.11 -3.34 40.20
C LEU A 11 11.35 -2.38 39.03
N LEU A 12 12.56 -2.44 38.47
CA LEU A 12 12.89 -1.84 37.18
C LEU A 12 12.01 -2.50 36.11
N LEU A 13 11.03 -1.72 35.69
CA LEU A 13 10.18 -1.89 34.53
C LEU A 13 10.99 -2.44 33.34
N CYS A 14 10.78 -3.73 33.06
CA CYS A 14 11.11 -4.32 31.76
C CYS A 14 10.07 -3.85 30.73
N PHE A 15 10.07 -2.56 30.41
CA PHE A 15 9.59 -2.13 29.11
C PHE A 15 10.73 -2.38 28.13
N GLY A 16 10.67 -3.51 27.43
CA GLY A 16 11.39 -3.65 26.17
C GLY A 16 11.04 -2.44 25.29
N PRO A 17 11.91 -2.03 24.35
CA PRO A 17 11.63 -0.86 23.54
C PRO A 17 10.29 -1.08 22.86
N GLU A 18 9.28 -0.29 23.25
CA GLU A 18 8.14 -0.04 22.39
C GLU A 18 8.75 0.31 21.04
N THR A 19 8.33 -0.37 19.99
CA THR A 19 8.72 -0.05 18.62
C THR A 19 8.18 1.35 18.31
N THR A 20 8.94 2.35 18.72
CA THR A 20 8.63 3.76 18.65
C THR A 20 8.69 4.16 17.18
N GLY A 21 7.52 4.21 16.55
CA GLY A 21 7.33 4.80 15.22
C GLY A 21 7.16 3.80 14.08
N SER A 22 6.06 3.07 14.07
CA SER A 22 5.49 2.46 12.86
C SER A 22 4.24 3.20 12.38
N ILE A 23 3.89 2.99 11.11
CA ILE A 23 2.54 3.28 10.62
C ILE A 23 1.58 2.37 11.37
N ASP A 24 0.67 2.96 12.15
CA ASP A 24 -0.46 2.22 12.69
C ASP A 24 -1.62 2.16 11.67
N LEU A 25 -2.49 1.14 11.81
CA LEU A 25 -3.59 0.87 10.88
C LEU A 25 -4.66 1.99 10.84
N ALA A 26 -4.90 2.68 11.95
CA ALA A 26 -5.78 3.84 12.02
C ALA A 26 -5.18 5.06 11.30
N ALA A 27 -3.89 5.35 11.51
CA ALA A 27 -3.20 6.42 10.78
C ALA A 27 -3.23 6.16 9.25
N LEU A 28 -2.98 4.92 8.84
CA LEU A 28 -3.07 4.51 7.44
C LEU A 28 -4.49 4.67 6.88
N SER A 29 -5.51 4.27 7.64
CA SER A 29 -6.92 4.44 7.27
C SER A 29 -7.25 5.92 7.01
N VAL A 30 -6.79 6.84 7.87
CA VAL A 30 -6.98 8.28 7.66
C VAL A 30 -6.33 8.74 6.36
N ILE A 31 -5.09 8.33 6.09
CA ILE A 31 -4.35 8.71 4.87
C ILE A 31 -5.07 8.21 3.62
N VAL A 32 -5.40 6.92 3.59
CA VAL A 32 -6.05 6.27 2.44
C VAL A 32 -7.44 6.88 2.20
N ASN A 33 -8.23 7.08 3.25
CA ASN A 33 -9.56 7.67 3.14
C ASN A 33 -9.49 9.13 2.67
N TYR A 34 -8.52 9.90 3.14
CA TYR A 34 -8.31 11.28 2.70
C TYR A 34 -8.01 11.33 1.19
N VAL A 35 -7.07 10.51 0.71
CA VAL A 35 -6.74 10.46 -0.73
C VAL A 35 -7.91 9.94 -1.55
N ASN A 36 -8.60 8.89 -1.10
CA ASN A 36 -9.76 8.33 -1.80
C ASN A 36 -10.92 9.34 -1.90
N HIS A 37 -11.16 10.12 -0.84
CA HIS A 37 -12.24 11.10 -0.80
C HIS A 37 -12.02 12.27 -1.76
N TYR A 38 -10.83 12.87 -1.74
CA TYR A 38 -10.54 14.06 -2.55
C TYR A 38 -9.97 13.74 -3.93
N GLY A 39 -9.23 12.64 -4.05
CA GLY A 39 -8.47 12.26 -5.25
C GLY A 39 -8.91 10.97 -5.94
N GLY A 40 -9.70 10.14 -5.25
CA GLY A 40 -10.12 8.85 -5.75
C GLY A 40 -11.20 8.92 -6.83
N VAL A 41 -11.31 7.84 -7.59
CA VAL A 41 -12.35 7.64 -8.62
C VAL A 41 -13.13 6.36 -8.35
N ASN A 42 -14.41 6.33 -8.71
CA ASN A 42 -15.30 5.16 -8.54
C ASN A 42 -15.05 4.07 -9.61
N LYS A 43 -13.78 3.75 -9.87
CA LYS A 43 -13.28 2.81 -10.89
C LYS A 43 -11.96 2.18 -10.40
N GLN A 44 -11.38 1.25 -11.15
CA GLN A 44 -10.07 0.70 -10.83
C GLN A 44 -8.96 1.74 -11.02
N TYR A 45 -8.12 1.94 -10.02
CA TYR A 45 -6.93 2.80 -10.04
C TYR A 45 -5.95 2.35 -8.95
N ALA A 46 -4.73 2.90 -9.00
CA ALA A 46 -3.75 2.80 -7.93
C ALA A 46 -3.10 4.16 -7.72
N PHE A 47 -2.59 4.42 -6.52
CA PHE A 47 -1.73 5.56 -6.24
C PHE A 47 -0.58 5.16 -5.32
N ALA A 48 0.53 5.86 -5.40
CA ALA A 48 1.58 5.81 -4.39
C ALA A 48 1.74 7.19 -3.76
N VAL A 49 1.87 7.23 -2.43
CA VAL A 49 2.20 8.44 -1.67
C VAL A 49 3.53 8.28 -0.95
N SER A 50 4.30 9.36 -0.90
CA SER A 50 5.57 9.46 -0.17
C SER A 50 5.46 10.63 0.81
N LEU A 51 5.39 10.33 2.10
CA LEU A 51 5.13 11.31 3.16
C LEU A 51 6.28 11.33 4.18
N PRO A 52 6.45 12.40 4.98
CA PRO A 52 7.35 12.33 6.13
C PRO A 52 6.84 11.31 7.14
N HIS A 53 7.76 10.64 7.85
CA HIS A 53 7.41 9.69 8.92
C HIS A 53 6.45 10.28 9.95
N ALA A 54 6.62 11.56 10.32
CA ALA A 54 5.75 12.24 11.28
C ALA A 54 4.28 12.28 10.83
N THR A 55 4.04 12.56 9.55
CA THR A 55 2.69 12.57 8.97
C THR A 55 2.08 11.17 8.94
N CYS A 56 2.90 10.14 8.74
CA CYS A 56 2.44 8.75 8.74
C CYS A 56 2.15 8.17 10.12
N ARG A 57 2.75 8.73 11.18
CA ARG A 57 2.37 8.41 12.56
C ARG A 57 1.15 9.19 13.01
N ASN A 58 1.05 10.46 12.60
CA ASN A 58 -0.04 11.35 12.98
C ASN A 58 -0.48 12.20 11.78
N PRO A 59 -1.51 11.77 11.03
CA PRO A 59 -1.93 12.43 9.78
C PRO A 59 -2.77 13.70 9.99
N GLN A 60 -2.73 14.34 11.16
CA GLN A 60 -3.43 15.60 11.44
C GLN A 60 -3.14 16.72 10.42
N ASN A 61 -1.92 16.76 9.88
CA ASN A 61 -1.48 17.78 8.92
C ASN A 61 -1.33 17.25 7.49
N ILE A 62 -2.08 16.20 7.13
CA ILE A 62 -1.96 15.55 5.81
C ILE A 62 -2.15 16.53 4.63
N GLU A 63 -3.04 17.52 4.77
CA GLU A 63 -3.35 18.52 3.74
C GLU A 63 -2.13 19.39 3.36
N ARG A 64 -1.15 19.55 4.26
CA ARG A 64 0.13 20.23 3.95
C ARG A 64 0.94 19.48 2.88
N TYR A 65 0.83 18.14 2.85
CA TYR A 65 1.62 17.27 1.99
C TYR A 65 0.83 16.75 0.81
N LEU A 66 -0.49 16.63 0.96
CA LEU A 66 -1.44 16.22 -0.07
C LEU A 66 -2.56 17.27 -0.14
N PRO A 67 -2.30 18.47 -0.71
CA PRO A 67 -3.32 19.51 -0.78
C PRO A 67 -4.56 19.04 -1.55
N ARG A 68 -5.74 19.46 -1.11
CA ARG A 68 -7.00 19.07 -1.76
C ARG A 68 -7.06 19.46 -3.24
N THR A 69 -6.46 20.60 -3.60
CA THR A 69 -6.35 21.04 -5.00
C THR A 69 -5.54 20.04 -5.83
N GLN A 70 -4.39 19.60 -5.31
CA GLN A 70 -3.57 18.56 -5.97
C GLN A 70 -4.34 17.24 -6.11
N LEU A 71 -5.08 16.84 -5.08
CA LEU A 71 -5.89 15.62 -5.14
C LEU A 71 -7.04 15.76 -6.14
N GLY A 72 -7.68 16.93 -6.22
CA GLY A 72 -8.67 17.26 -7.25
C GLY A 72 -8.09 17.16 -8.66
N ASP A 73 -6.92 17.76 -8.90
CA ASP A 73 -6.22 17.66 -10.19
C ASP A 73 -5.89 16.20 -10.54
N MET A 74 -5.40 15.44 -9.56
CA MET A 74 -5.15 14.01 -9.74
C MET A 74 -6.42 13.29 -10.16
N LYS A 75 -7.53 13.51 -9.44
CA LYS A 75 -8.83 12.89 -9.73
C LYS A 75 -9.25 13.16 -11.17
N ASP A 76 -9.23 14.42 -11.58
CA ASP A 76 -9.65 14.84 -12.92
C ASP A 76 -8.80 14.19 -14.02
N VAL A 77 -7.49 14.08 -13.80
CA VAL A 77 -6.59 13.36 -14.71
C VAL A 77 -6.94 11.88 -14.77
N ILE A 78 -7.07 11.21 -13.61
CA ILE A 78 -7.28 9.76 -13.54
C ILE A 78 -8.74 9.32 -13.75
N LEU A 79 -9.65 10.23 -14.11
CA LEU A 79 -11.01 9.86 -14.55
C LEU A 79 -10.95 8.95 -15.80
N ARG A 80 -10.00 9.21 -16.70
CA ARG A 80 -9.88 8.53 -17.99
C ARG A 80 -9.09 7.21 -17.86
N PHE A 81 -9.60 6.15 -18.46
CA PHE A 81 -8.86 4.89 -18.58
C PHE A 81 -7.53 5.12 -19.34
N GLY A 82 -6.45 4.49 -18.90
CA GLY A 82 -5.10 4.71 -19.42
C GLY A 82 -4.39 5.96 -18.91
N ALA A 83 -5.06 6.83 -18.14
CA ALA A 83 -4.43 8.02 -17.58
C ALA A 83 -3.33 7.68 -16.55
N LEU A 84 -2.37 8.58 -16.44
CA LEU A 84 -1.28 8.58 -15.46
C LEU A 84 -1.17 10.00 -14.92
N TYR A 85 -1.14 10.13 -13.61
CA TYR A 85 -0.85 11.36 -12.89
C TYR A 85 0.52 11.23 -12.24
N ASN A 86 1.51 11.98 -12.74
CA ASN A 86 2.86 12.05 -12.19
C ASN A 86 3.37 13.49 -12.34
N PRO A 87 2.97 14.40 -11.45
CA PRO A 87 3.39 15.79 -11.51
C PRO A 87 4.88 15.92 -11.20
N ASP A 88 5.53 16.97 -11.73
CA ASP A 88 6.95 17.26 -11.49
C ASP A 88 7.27 17.49 -9.99
N ARG A 89 6.27 17.92 -9.23
CA ARG A 89 6.36 18.17 -7.78
C ARG A 89 5.18 17.52 -7.05
N GLY A 90 5.42 17.17 -5.79
CA GLY A 90 4.40 16.68 -4.88
C GLY A 90 4.60 15.23 -4.46
N ASN A 91 3.73 14.82 -3.53
CA ASN A 91 3.90 13.62 -2.71
C ASN A 91 3.05 12.43 -3.17
N ILE A 92 2.53 12.48 -4.41
CA ILE A 92 1.62 11.46 -4.93
C ILE A 92 1.82 11.23 -6.44
N VAL A 93 1.65 9.97 -6.85
CA VAL A 93 1.47 9.55 -8.25
C VAL A 93 0.29 8.60 -8.32
N ALA A 94 -0.42 8.55 -9.45
CA ALA A 94 -1.55 7.66 -9.64
C ALA A 94 -1.70 7.17 -11.07
N ALA A 95 -2.28 6.00 -11.26
CA ALA A 95 -2.53 5.41 -12.57
C ALA A 95 -3.88 4.72 -12.64
N ARG A 96 -4.47 4.75 -13.84
CA ARG A 96 -5.56 3.86 -14.25
C ARG A 96 -5.02 2.63 -14.97
N PRO A 97 -5.77 1.53 -15.12
CA PRO A 97 -5.34 0.49 -16.03
C PRO A 97 -5.33 1.04 -17.47
N ARG A 98 -4.47 0.49 -18.33
CA ARG A 98 -4.33 0.90 -19.73
C ARG A 98 -4.46 -0.30 -20.64
N ASP A 99 -5.25 -0.19 -21.69
CA ASP A 99 -5.25 -1.16 -22.77
C ASP A 99 -4.12 -0.87 -23.75
N VAL A 100 -3.38 -1.91 -24.10
CA VAL A 100 -2.27 -1.89 -25.04
C VAL A 100 -2.58 -2.83 -26.19
N MET A 101 -2.48 -2.28 -27.40
CA MET A 101 -2.57 -3.04 -28.64
C MET A 101 -1.17 -3.37 -29.13
N THR A 102 -0.93 -4.64 -29.41
CA THR A 102 0.33 -5.12 -30.00
C THR A 102 0.03 -5.98 -31.22
N PRO A 103 1.01 -6.25 -32.09
CA PRO A 103 0.84 -7.22 -33.17
C PRO A 103 0.43 -8.62 -32.68
N ARG A 104 0.72 -8.96 -31.41
CA ARG A 104 0.37 -10.25 -30.78
C ARG A 104 -0.98 -10.22 -30.05
N GLY A 105 -1.74 -9.14 -30.19
CA GLY A 105 -3.07 -8.97 -29.60
C GLY A 105 -3.16 -7.88 -28.54
N LYS A 106 -4.34 -7.78 -27.94
CA LYS A 106 -4.70 -6.79 -26.91
C LYS A 106 -4.34 -7.31 -25.51
N TYR A 107 -3.85 -6.42 -24.65
CA TYR A 107 -3.77 -6.68 -23.22
C TYR A 107 -3.98 -5.44 -22.38
N THR A 108 -4.16 -5.64 -21.08
CA THR A 108 -4.35 -4.55 -20.12
C THR A 108 -3.18 -4.52 -19.15
N GLU A 109 -2.52 -3.39 -19.06
CA GLU A 109 -1.59 -3.04 -17.99
C GLU A 109 -2.40 -2.61 -16.77
N HIS A 110 -2.23 -3.31 -15.65
CA HIS A 110 -2.89 -2.97 -14.40
C HIS A 110 -2.21 -1.76 -13.76
N SER A 111 -2.96 -0.99 -12.97
CA SER A 111 -2.50 0.28 -12.40
C SER A 111 -1.24 0.12 -11.55
N GLU A 112 -1.16 -0.97 -10.80
CA GLU A 112 -0.01 -1.36 -9.96
C GLU A 112 1.26 -1.49 -10.80
N TRP A 113 1.18 -2.28 -11.89
CA TRP A 113 2.30 -2.48 -12.80
C TRP A 113 2.72 -1.17 -13.45
N ARG A 114 1.75 -0.34 -13.87
CA ARG A 114 2.07 0.96 -14.49
C ARG A 114 2.85 1.88 -13.56
N LEU A 115 2.57 1.86 -12.26
CA LEU A 115 3.31 2.66 -11.27
C LEU A 115 4.70 2.09 -10.96
N LEU A 116 4.84 0.76 -10.95
CA LEU A 116 6.04 0.05 -10.49
C LEU A 116 7.04 -0.31 -11.60
N GLN A 117 6.60 -0.39 -12.86
CA GLN A 117 7.44 -0.79 -13.98
C GLN A 117 8.49 0.29 -14.32
N GLY A 118 9.64 -0.13 -14.85
CA GLY A 118 10.73 0.78 -15.25
C GLY A 118 11.90 0.85 -14.26
N GLY A 119 11.91 0.03 -13.20
CA GLY A 119 13.01 -0.03 -12.23
C GLY A 119 13.26 1.32 -11.55
N GLN A 120 14.49 1.83 -11.65
CA GLN A 120 14.86 3.15 -11.12
C GLN A 120 14.13 4.31 -11.80
N ASN A 121 13.54 4.07 -12.97
CA ASN A 121 12.72 5.06 -13.69
C ASN A 121 11.21 4.86 -13.48
N SER A 122 10.79 3.94 -12.60
CA SER A 122 9.37 3.76 -12.28
C SER A 122 8.76 5.01 -11.65
N HIS A 123 7.45 5.19 -11.76
CA HIS A 123 6.79 6.37 -11.17
C HIS A 123 6.91 6.40 -9.65
N VAL A 124 6.95 5.22 -9.00
CA VAL A 124 7.25 5.12 -7.57
C VAL A 124 8.68 5.52 -7.26
N ALA A 125 9.67 5.10 -8.05
CA ALA A 125 11.06 5.50 -7.86
C ALA A 125 11.26 7.02 -8.09
N GLN A 126 10.61 7.59 -9.12
CA GLN A 126 10.61 9.03 -9.36
C GLN A 126 9.95 9.79 -8.20
N LEU A 127 8.90 9.24 -7.60
CA LEU A 127 8.24 9.83 -6.44
C LEU A 127 9.17 9.87 -5.23
N THR A 128 9.80 8.75 -4.89
CA THR A 128 10.71 8.69 -3.73
C THR A 128 11.95 9.56 -3.94
N ALA A 129 12.51 9.60 -5.15
CA ALA A 129 13.67 10.42 -5.50
C ALA A 129 13.43 11.94 -5.31
N ARG A 130 12.23 12.44 -5.64
CA ARG A 130 11.91 13.88 -5.55
C ARG A 130 11.35 14.33 -4.19
N THR A 131 11.13 13.40 -3.26
CA THR A 131 10.48 13.68 -1.97
C THR A 131 11.43 13.44 -0.80
N TYR A 132 11.24 12.36 -0.04
CA TYR A 132 11.98 12.08 1.20
C TYR A 132 12.96 10.91 1.06
N GLY A 133 13.09 10.33 -0.14
CA GLY A 133 13.96 9.19 -0.40
C GLY A 133 13.70 8.04 0.55
N GLN A 134 14.77 7.55 1.19
CA GLN A 134 14.72 6.45 2.16
C GLN A 134 14.03 6.84 3.48
N ASN A 135 13.96 8.14 3.80
CA ASN A 135 13.25 8.67 4.96
C ASN A 135 11.76 8.91 4.68
N SER A 136 11.25 8.41 3.55
CA SER A 136 9.83 8.44 3.26
C SER A 136 9.08 7.40 4.08
N CYS A 137 7.82 7.72 4.33
CA CYS A 137 6.76 6.76 4.46
C CYS A 137 6.14 6.54 3.09
N LEU A 138 6.25 5.31 2.59
CA LEU A 138 5.79 4.93 1.25
C LEU A 138 4.55 4.05 1.37
N ILE A 139 3.45 4.50 0.80
CA ILE A 139 2.19 3.72 0.76
C ILE A 139 1.81 3.56 -0.71
N LEU A 140 1.68 2.32 -1.16
CA LEU A 140 1.11 1.99 -2.47
C LEU A 140 -0.33 1.49 -2.25
N PHE A 141 -1.32 2.27 -2.67
CA PHE A 141 -2.72 1.90 -2.60
C PHE A 141 -3.23 1.42 -3.96
N THR A 142 -4.14 0.46 -3.93
CA THR A 142 -4.81 -0.11 -5.09
C THR A 142 -6.30 -0.28 -4.80
N PHE A 143 -7.17 0.13 -5.73
CA PHE A 143 -8.61 -0.01 -5.50
C PHE A 143 -9.02 -1.50 -5.40
N ASN A 144 -8.44 -2.32 -6.28
CA ASN A 144 -8.59 -3.77 -6.26
C ASN A 144 -7.28 -4.42 -5.82
N SER A 145 -7.38 -5.56 -5.14
CA SER A 145 -6.24 -6.37 -4.74
C SER A 145 -5.37 -6.71 -5.95
N PRO A 146 -4.04 -6.79 -5.78
CA PRO A 146 -3.17 -7.28 -6.85
C PRO A 146 -3.63 -8.68 -7.26
N CYS A 147 -4.01 -8.85 -8.52
CA CYS A 147 -4.71 -10.05 -8.93
C CYS A 147 -3.78 -11.28 -8.97
N SER A 148 -4.34 -12.44 -8.61
CA SER A 148 -3.58 -13.69 -8.48
C SER A 148 -2.98 -14.16 -9.82
N THR A 149 -3.68 -13.93 -10.93
CA THR A 149 -3.37 -14.51 -12.26
C THR A 149 -2.44 -13.65 -13.13
N LYS A 150 -2.29 -12.35 -12.83
CA LYS A 150 -1.41 -11.44 -13.59
C LYS A 150 -0.41 -10.72 -12.70
N CYS A 151 -0.88 -9.89 -11.76
CA CYS A 151 -0.01 -9.08 -10.92
C CYS A 151 0.90 -9.95 -10.04
N LEU A 152 0.38 -11.06 -9.52
CA LEU A 152 1.10 -11.93 -8.58
C LEU A 152 1.60 -13.24 -9.20
N ARG A 153 1.43 -13.43 -10.50
CA ARG A 153 1.95 -14.59 -11.21
C ARG A 153 3.39 -14.34 -11.62
N GLU A 154 4.36 -14.96 -10.95
CA GLU A 154 5.80 -14.70 -11.14
C GLU A 154 6.27 -14.83 -12.59
N ALA A 155 5.79 -15.83 -13.33
CA ALA A 155 6.08 -16.01 -14.76
C ALA A 155 5.28 -15.08 -15.70
N GLY A 156 4.53 -14.11 -15.15
CA GLY A 156 3.69 -13.19 -15.90
C GLY A 156 4.44 -11.94 -16.37
N ARG A 157 4.24 -11.51 -17.61
CA ARG A 157 4.86 -10.28 -18.15
C ARG A 157 4.52 -8.99 -17.39
N SER A 158 3.38 -8.98 -16.70
CA SER A 158 2.87 -7.83 -15.94
C SER A 158 2.86 -8.12 -14.44
N ASN A 159 3.72 -9.04 -14.00
CA ASN A 159 3.88 -9.31 -12.57
C ASN A 159 4.54 -8.12 -11.87
N ILE A 160 4.18 -7.94 -10.61
CA ILE A 160 4.65 -6.83 -9.78
C ILE A 160 5.47 -7.31 -8.58
N VAL A 161 5.66 -8.62 -8.39
CA VAL A 161 6.24 -9.19 -7.16
C VAL A 161 7.62 -8.58 -6.89
N ASN A 162 8.56 -8.78 -7.82
CA ASN A 162 9.92 -8.25 -7.68
C ASN A 162 9.97 -6.72 -7.77
N MET A 163 9.06 -6.11 -8.55
CA MET A 163 9.00 -4.65 -8.68
C MET A 163 8.55 -3.98 -7.37
N THR A 164 7.62 -4.63 -6.66
CA THR A 164 7.17 -4.19 -5.34
C THR A 164 8.32 -4.31 -4.35
N SER A 165 8.98 -5.47 -4.27
CA SER A 165 10.15 -5.64 -3.41
C SER A 165 11.22 -4.57 -3.68
N ALA A 166 11.54 -4.30 -4.95
CA ALA A 166 12.52 -3.28 -5.33
C ALA A 166 12.09 -1.85 -4.94
N ALA A 167 10.82 -1.48 -5.15
CA ALA A 167 10.31 -0.16 -4.81
C ALA A 167 10.35 0.13 -3.29
N PHE A 168 10.21 -0.92 -2.48
CA PHE A 168 10.15 -0.85 -1.02
C PHE A 168 11.45 -1.22 -0.31
N LEU A 169 12.48 -1.66 -1.04
CA LEU A 169 13.71 -2.22 -0.48
C LEU A 169 14.45 -1.22 0.42
N ALA A 170 14.55 0.03 -0.03
CA ALA A 170 15.30 1.07 0.68
C ALA A 170 14.43 1.84 1.71
N ILE A 171 13.16 1.48 1.85
CA ILE A 171 12.23 2.14 2.77
C ILE A 171 12.21 1.35 4.09
N ASN A 172 12.26 2.08 5.21
CA ASN A 172 12.16 1.50 6.53
C ASN A 172 10.88 0.64 6.66
N ASN A 173 11.04 -0.59 7.19
CA ASN A 173 9.95 -1.55 7.32
C ASN A 173 8.74 -1.04 8.13
N ASN A 174 8.97 -0.12 9.05
CA ASN A 174 7.93 0.48 9.87
C ASN A 174 7.10 1.54 9.11
N TYR A 175 7.55 1.97 7.93
CA TYR A 175 6.97 3.07 7.16
C TYR A 175 6.65 2.69 5.72
N LYS A 176 6.36 1.42 5.47
CA LYS A 176 5.94 0.93 4.16
C LYS A 176 4.70 0.06 4.22
N ALA A 177 3.78 0.29 3.29
CA ALA A 177 2.58 -0.51 3.15
C ALA A 177 2.14 -0.66 1.69
N PHE A 178 1.67 -1.86 1.35
CA PHE A 178 0.87 -2.12 0.16
C PHE A 178 -0.57 -2.29 0.62
N VAL A 179 -1.45 -1.43 0.13
CA VAL A 179 -2.85 -1.37 0.55
C VAL A 179 -3.75 -1.71 -0.62
N PHE A 180 -4.78 -2.51 -0.37
CA PHE A 180 -5.90 -2.63 -1.30
C PHE A 180 -7.25 -2.43 -0.62
N GLN A 181 -8.28 -2.05 -1.39
CA GLN A 181 -9.62 -1.83 -0.82
C GLN A 181 -10.56 -3.03 -1.00
N LYS A 182 -10.59 -3.61 -2.20
CA LYS A 182 -11.50 -4.72 -2.54
C LYS A 182 -10.73 -5.89 -3.16
N ILE A 183 -11.25 -7.10 -3.00
CA ILE A 183 -10.73 -8.25 -3.76
C ILE A 183 -11.05 -8.03 -5.23
N PHE A 184 -10.08 -8.26 -6.11
CA PHE A 184 -10.27 -8.16 -7.55
C PHE A 184 -11.37 -9.11 -8.01
N ASP A 185 -12.34 -8.60 -8.78
CA ASP A 185 -13.56 -9.35 -9.12
C ASP A 185 -13.30 -10.73 -9.75
N TYR A 186 -12.21 -10.90 -10.51
CA TYR A 186 -11.87 -12.20 -11.10
C TYR A 186 -11.41 -13.22 -10.04
N ASP A 187 -10.77 -12.75 -8.96
CA ASP A 187 -10.33 -13.59 -7.85
C ASP A 187 -11.48 -13.92 -6.88
N MET A 188 -12.67 -13.31 -7.07
CA MET A 188 -13.89 -13.68 -6.33
C MET A 188 -14.55 -14.93 -6.87
N LYS A 189 -14.22 -15.34 -8.10
CA LYS A 189 -14.87 -16.50 -8.74
C LYS A 189 -14.58 -17.81 -7.97
N PRO A 190 -15.45 -18.82 -8.09
CA PRO A 190 -15.30 -20.08 -7.34
C PRO A 190 -14.01 -20.84 -7.66
N GLU A 191 -13.42 -20.65 -8.85
CA GLU A 191 -12.21 -21.35 -9.28
C GLU A 191 -10.95 -20.87 -8.55
N VAL A 192 -10.97 -19.67 -7.96
CA VAL A 192 -9.88 -19.17 -7.13
C VAL A 192 -10.26 -19.47 -5.68
N THR A 193 -9.56 -20.40 -5.03
CA THR A 193 -9.86 -20.70 -3.63
C THR A 193 -9.32 -19.63 -2.70
N ARG A 194 -9.85 -19.56 -1.46
CA ARG A 194 -9.28 -18.71 -0.40
C ARG A 194 -7.80 -18.99 -0.18
N LYS A 195 -7.39 -20.27 -0.28
CA LYS A 195 -6.00 -20.69 -0.14
C LYS A 195 -5.14 -20.16 -1.29
N ASP A 196 -5.58 -20.36 -2.53
CA ASP A 196 -4.80 -19.92 -3.71
C ASP A 196 -4.61 -18.39 -3.72
N LEU A 197 -5.65 -17.64 -3.36
CA LEU A 197 -5.59 -16.19 -3.27
C LEU A 197 -4.63 -15.73 -2.17
N LEU A 198 -4.69 -16.35 -0.99
CA LEU A 198 -3.78 -16.04 0.11
C LEU A 198 -2.33 -16.38 -0.23
N ASP A 199 -2.10 -17.56 -0.82
CA ASP A 199 -0.78 -18.00 -1.26
C ASP A 199 -0.21 -17.05 -2.33
N ALA A 200 -1.05 -16.52 -3.23
CA ALA A 200 -0.65 -15.50 -4.18
C ALA A 200 -0.28 -14.18 -3.49
N TRP A 201 -1.10 -13.69 -2.55
CA TRP A 201 -0.83 -12.47 -1.79
C TRP A 201 0.46 -12.53 -0.97
N HIS A 202 0.76 -13.67 -0.36
CA HIS A 202 2.01 -13.89 0.39
C HIS A 202 3.29 -13.86 -0.46
N ARG A 203 3.19 -13.78 -1.79
CA ARG A 203 4.36 -13.55 -2.65
C ARG A 203 4.93 -12.13 -2.47
N LEU A 204 4.14 -11.18 -1.97
CA LEU A 204 4.59 -9.85 -1.60
C LEU A 204 5.29 -9.86 -0.24
N ARG A 205 6.50 -10.44 -0.17
CA ARG A 205 7.19 -10.73 1.09
C ARG A 205 7.83 -9.52 1.78
N ASP A 206 8.22 -8.50 1.02
CA ASP A 206 9.04 -7.38 1.54
C ASP A 206 8.22 -6.13 1.86
N VAL A 207 6.90 -6.25 1.95
CA VAL A 207 5.98 -5.15 2.24
C VAL A 207 4.79 -5.65 3.05
N LEU A 208 4.34 -4.82 4.01
CA LEU A 208 3.12 -5.09 4.76
C LEU A 208 1.91 -4.97 3.84
N LEU A 209 1.23 -6.09 3.56
CA LEU A 209 0.01 -6.13 2.76
C LEU A 209 -1.21 -5.93 3.66
N LEU A 210 -2.00 -4.92 3.35
CA LEU A 210 -3.15 -4.52 4.15
C LEU A 210 -4.40 -4.38 3.27
N ARG A 211 -5.55 -4.70 3.84
CA ARG A 211 -6.84 -4.36 3.26
C ARG A 211 -7.47 -3.21 4.03
N CYS A 212 -7.69 -2.07 3.38
CA CYS A 212 -8.39 -0.93 3.97
C CYS A 212 -9.73 -0.70 3.28
N ASP A 213 -10.82 -0.93 4.00
CA ASP A 213 -12.18 -0.60 3.54
C ASP A 213 -12.81 0.49 4.42
N ASN A 214 -14.12 0.68 4.29
CA ASN A 214 -14.84 1.72 5.05
C ASN A 214 -14.83 1.47 6.57
N ASN A 215 -14.45 0.27 7.03
CA ASN A 215 -14.37 -0.10 8.44
C ASN A 215 -12.94 0.00 8.99
N GLY A 216 -11.98 0.48 8.19
CA GLY A 216 -10.58 0.61 8.57
C GLY A 216 -9.67 -0.39 7.86
N CYS A 217 -8.45 -0.52 8.38
CA CYS A 217 -7.40 -1.34 7.80
C CYS A 217 -7.19 -2.63 8.59
N GLN A 218 -6.95 -3.72 7.87
CA GLN A 218 -6.71 -5.06 8.41
C GLN A 218 -5.42 -5.63 7.83
N ASP A 219 -4.66 -6.34 8.67
CA ASP A 219 -3.44 -7.04 8.27
C ASP A 219 -3.76 -8.36 7.57
N CYS A 220 -3.15 -8.57 6.41
CA CYS A 220 -3.33 -9.77 5.61
C CYS A 220 -2.32 -10.87 5.93
N ALA A 221 -1.41 -10.68 6.90
CA ALA A 221 -0.36 -11.64 7.27
C ALA A 221 -0.86 -12.96 7.88
N ALA A 222 -2.13 -13.03 8.30
CA ALA A 222 -2.69 -14.25 8.88
C ALA A 222 -2.63 -15.42 7.88
N THR A 223 -1.97 -16.51 8.26
CA THR A 223 -1.71 -17.65 7.36
C THR A 223 -2.91 -18.56 7.13
N SER A 224 -3.93 -18.51 8.00
CA SER A 224 -5.13 -19.33 7.87
C SER A 224 -6.07 -18.74 6.82
N PRO A 225 -6.33 -19.42 5.69
CA PRO A 225 -7.28 -18.92 4.70
C PRO A 225 -8.69 -18.77 5.27
N ARG A 226 -9.08 -19.56 6.28
CA ARG A 226 -10.43 -19.49 6.86
C ARG A 226 -10.67 -18.19 7.64
N ASN A 227 -9.67 -17.74 8.39
CA ASN A 227 -9.82 -16.63 9.34
C ASN A 227 -9.05 -15.37 8.91
N ASN A 228 -8.44 -15.36 7.72
CA ASN A 228 -7.75 -14.17 7.23
C ASN A 228 -8.77 -13.03 7.00
N PRO A 229 -8.61 -11.89 7.69
CA PRO A 229 -9.60 -10.82 7.68
C PRO A 229 -9.65 -10.13 6.31
N CYS A 230 -8.53 -10.06 5.59
CA CYS A 230 -8.48 -9.53 4.23
C CYS A 230 -9.24 -10.37 3.20
N LEU A 231 -9.55 -11.64 3.50
CA LEU A 231 -10.39 -12.50 2.67
C LEU A 231 -11.88 -12.40 3.00
N ALA A 232 -12.32 -11.47 3.85
CA ALA A 232 -13.74 -11.27 4.12
C ALA A 232 -14.53 -11.03 2.81
N GLY A 233 -15.63 -11.77 2.64
CA GLY A 233 -16.45 -11.76 1.42
C GLY A 233 -16.04 -12.78 0.34
N LYS A 234 -14.84 -13.38 0.42
CA LYS A 234 -14.47 -14.50 -0.46
C LYS A 234 -15.12 -15.79 0.03
N VAL A 235 -16.06 -16.32 -0.74
CA VAL A 235 -16.67 -17.64 -0.51
C VAL A 235 -15.76 -18.75 -1.02
#